data_AF-X6E0I3-F1
#
_entry.id   AF-X6E0I3-F1
#
_cell.length_a   1.000
_cell.length_b   1.000
_cell.length_c   1.000
_cell.angle_alpha   90.00
_cell.angle_beta   90.00
_cell.angle_gamma   90.00
#
_symmetry.space_group_name_H-M   'P 1'
#
loop_
_entity.id
_entity.type
_entity.pdbx_description
1 polymer ?
#
loop_
_entity_poly.entity_id
_entity_poly.type
_entity_poly.pdbx_seq_one_letter_code
_entity_poly.pdbx_strand_id
1 'polypeptide(L)'
;MSEPESPPEMEQAGLEPERRREPVFNLPPVVLAIIGICAAVFLLQQYVLNDTQQMTLLYDGAFIPVLYTGQYGFDWFLFTRPFTYAFMHGGFAHIAINMVWLAAFGSPLANRLGALRFAVFFAVTGLASVGLFWAMHPYGEAPLVGASGAISGMMGAAARFGFHTDRSAGKAAFAGPVLPVSIVLRSRGVVIFLAMWMIINLATGLLGFAPGTDGQIAWEAHIGGFIAGFFGLRWFDRGWQAPEWESLDRT
;
A
#
# COMPACT_ATOMS: atom_id res chain seq x y z
N MET A 1 77.38 7.36 0.81
CA MET A 1 76.17 6.79 1.47
C MET A 1 74.99 7.53 0.87
N SER A 2 74.22 6.83 0.06
CA SER A 2 73.06 7.37 -0.67
C SER A 2 71.85 7.33 0.26
N GLU A 3 71.16 8.45 0.44
CA GLU A 3 69.84 8.47 1.09
C GLU A 3 68.81 7.72 0.22
N PRO A 4 67.82 7.04 0.81
CA PRO A 4 66.74 6.41 0.05
C PRO A 4 65.73 7.48 -0.38
N GLU A 5 65.42 7.55 -1.68
CA GLU A 5 64.30 8.34 -2.21
C GLU A 5 62.98 7.81 -1.64
N SER A 6 62.20 8.69 -1.03
CA SER A 6 60.80 8.45 -0.69
C SER A 6 59.96 8.31 -1.97
N PRO A 7 59.02 7.35 -2.06
CA PRO A 7 58.16 7.22 -3.24
C PRO A 7 57.29 8.47 -3.44
N PRO A 8 56.95 8.82 -4.69
CA PRO A 8 56.08 9.96 -4.96
C PRO A 8 54.69 9.72 -4.37
N GLU A 9 54.18 10.68 -3.61
CA GLU A 9 52.79 10.74 -3.18
C GLU A 9 51.91 10.77 -4.44
N MET A 10 51.31 9.63 -4.76
CA MET A 10 50.24 9.55 -5.74
C MET A 10 49.06 10.33 -5.19
N GLU A 11 48.92 11.56 -5.66
CA GLU A 11 47.77 12.43 -5.52
C GLU A 11 46.50 11.65 -5.90
N GLN A 12 45.81 11.09 -4.89
CA GLN A 12 44.47 10.54 -5.06
C GLN A 12 43.50 11.71 -5.21
N ALA A 13 43.57 12.38 -6.36
CA ALA A 13 42.58 13.32 -6.81
C ALA A 13 41.21 12.61 -6.83
N GLY A 14 40.30 13.16 -6.04
CA GLY A 14 39.04 12.55 -5.65
C GLY A 14 38.20 12.04 -6.83
N LEU A 15 37.85 10.76 -6.75
CA LEU A 15 36.65 10.23 -7.36
C LEU A 15 35.60 10.09 -6.26
N GLU A 16 35.09 11.23 -5.76
CA GLU A 16 33.76 11.15 -5.14
C GLU A 16 32.80 10.69 -6.24
N PRO A 17 32.15 9.52 -6.10
CA PRO A 17 31.20 9.08 -7.11
C PRO A 17 30.13 10.17 -7.21
N GLU A 18 29.98 10.77 -8.39
CA GLU A 18 28.90 11.71 -8.67
C GLU A 18 27.61 11.09 -8.16
N ARG A 19 27.07 11.67 -7.07
CA ARG A 19 25.85 11.18 -6.43
C ARG A 19 24.71 11.45 -7.41
N ARG A 20 24.53 10.53 -8.36
CA ARG A 20 23.54 10.59 -9.42
C ARG A 20 22.20 10.86 -8.75
N ARG A 21 21.66 12.06 -8.96
CA ARG A 21 20.36 12.44 -8.41
C ARG A 21 19.32 11.56 -9.09
N GLU A 22 19.01 10.43 -8.46
CA GLU A 22 17.90 9.60 -8.88
C GLU A 22 16.62 10.46 -8.79
N PRO A 23 15.81 10.53 -9.86
CA PRO A 23 14.60 11.32 -9.84
C PRO A 23 13.72 10.83 -8.68
N VAL A 24 13.31 11.77 -7.83
CA VAL A 24 12.56 11.53 -6.57
C VAL A 24 11.22 10.82 -6.80
N PHE A 25 10.75 10.74 -8.05
CA PHE A 25 9.44 10.22 -8.44
C PHE A 25 9.50 9.21 -9.61
N ASN A 26 10.31 8.15 -9.52
CA ASN A 26 10.11 7.01 -10.42
C ASN A 26 9.09 6.04 -9.80
N LEU A 27 7.80 6.39 -9.86
CA LEU A 27 6.73 5.50 -9.39
C LEU A 27 6.74 4.22 -10.23
N PRO A 28 6.66 3.02 -9.62
CA PRO A 28 6.62 1.77 -10.36
C PRO A 28 5.43 1.75 -11.34
N PRO A 29 5.58 1.23 -12.57
CA PRO A 29 4.51 1.27 -13.58
C PRO A 29 3.18 0.70 -13.09
N VAL A 30 3.22 -0.34 -12.26
CA VAL A 30 2.00 -0.94 -11.68
C VAL A 30 1.28 0.01 -10.71
N VAL A 31 2.02 0.79 -9.92
CA VAL A 31 1.44 1.78 -9.01
C VAL A 31 0.83 2.93 -9.81
N LEU A 32 1.55 3.40 -10.84
CA LEU A 32 1.05 4.41 -11.76
C LEU A 32 -0.21 3.94 -12.50
N ALA A 33 -0.27 2.68 -12.92
CA ALA A 33 -1.44 2.11 -13.57
C ALA A 33 -2.66 2.11 -12.63
N ILE A 34 -2.50 1.69 -11.37
CA ILE A 34 -3.60 1.73 -10.38
C ILE A 34 -4.05 3.17 -10.14
N ILE A 35 -3.11 4.11 -9.95
CA ILE A 35 -3.42 5.55 -9.79
C ILE A 35 -4.19 6.06 -11.01
N GLY A 36 -3.72 5.73 -12.23
CA GLY A 36 -4.35 6.13 -13.48
C GLY A 36 -5.77 5.58 -13.63
N ILE A 37 -6.01 4.32 -13.26
CA ILE A 37 -7.35 3.72 -13.29
C ILE A 37 -8.27 4.44 -12.28
N CYS A 38 -7.83 4.65 -11.03
CA CYS A 38 -8.61 5.37 -10.03
C CYS A 38 -8.96 6.79 -10.49
N ALA A 39 -7.98 7.51 -11.07
CA ALA A 39 -8.18 8.85 -11.58
C ALA A 39 -9.16 8.86 -12.77
N ALA A 40 -9.01 7.92 -13.71
CA ALA A 40 -9.91 7.82 -14.87
C ALA A 40 -11.36 7.52 -14.44
N VAL A 41 -11.57 6.57 -13.53
CA VAL A 41 -12.91 6.25 -12.98
C VAL A 41 -13.50 7.47 -12.27
N PHE A 42 -12.70 8.15 -11.44
CA PHE A 42 -13.17 9.34 -10.72
C PHE A 42 -13.53 10.50 -11.68
N LEU A 43 -12.70 10.78 -12.68
CA LEU A 43 -12.98 11.84 -13.67
C LEU A 43 -14.21 11.50 -14.51
N LEU A 44 -14.40 10.23 -14.88
CA LEU A 44 -15.61 9.76 -15.55
C LEU A 44 -16.85 10.03 -14.68
N GLN A 45 -16.80 9.66 -13.39
CA GLN A 45 -17.89 9.91 -12.43
C GLN A 45 -18.23 11.40 -12.30
N GLN A 46 -17.23 12.28 -12.26
CA GLN A 46 -17.44 13.70 -11.97
C GLN A 46 -17.81 14.56 -13.20
N TYR A 47 -17.32 14.19 -14.39
CA TYR A 47 -17.37 15.08 -15.56
C TYR A 47 -18.05 14.48 -16.79
N VAL A 48 -18.32 13.17 -16.80
CA VAL A 48 -18.85 12.48 -18.00
C VAL A 48 -20.22 11.87 -17.74
N LEU A 49 -20.40 11.20 -16.60
CA LEU A 49 -21.64 10.51 -16.29
C LEU A 49 -22.73 11.47 -15.79
N ASN A 50 -23.97 11.21 -16.20
CA ASN A 50 -25.13 11.81 -15.55
C ASN A 50 -25.52 11.05 -14.28
N ASP A 51 -26.44 11.60 -13.48
CA ASP A 51 -26.86 11.02 -12.20
C ASP A 51 -27.30 9.56 -12.29
N THR A 52 -28.06 9.19 -13.32
CA THR A 52 -28.52 7.79 -13.49
C THR A 52 -27.34 6.86 -13.77
N GLN A 53 -26.45 7.26 -14.69
CA GLN A 53 -25.26 6.48 -15.03
C GLN A 53 -24.28 6.38 -13.85
N GLN A 54 -24.16 7.44 -13.05
CA GLN A 54 -23.34 7.44 -11.84
C GLN A 54 -23.89 6.45 -10.81
N MET A 55 -25.21 6.41 -10.61
CA MET A 55 -25.85 5.44 -9.72
C MET A 55 -25.71 4.01 -10.23
N THR A 56 -25.84 3.78 -11.54
CA THR A 56 -25.56 2.46 -12.15
C THR A 56 -24.11 2.05 -11.91
N LEU A 57 -23.14 2.92 -12.18
CA LEU A 57 -21.73 2.62 -11.94
C LEU A 57 -21.45 2.34 -10.45
N LEU A 58 -22.08 3.10 -9.54
CA LEU A 58 -21.96 2.87 -8.10
C LEU A 58 -22.53 1.51 -7.70
N TYR A 59 -23.72 1.17 -8.18
CA TYR A 59 -24.37 -0.11 -7.88
C TYR A 59 -23.58 -1.30 -8.45
N ASP A 60 -23.10 -1.21 -9.69
CA ASP A 60 -22.38 -2.30 -10.37
C ASP A 60 -20.92 -2.42 -9.90
N GLY A 61 -20.32 -1.33 -9.45
CA GLY A 61 -18.90 -1.25 -9.11
C GLY A 61 -18.57 -1.29 -7.61
N ALA A 62 -19.43 -0.77 -6.73
CA ALA A 62 -19.18 -0.73 -5.30
C ALA A 62 -19.44 -2.07 -4.61
N PHE A 63 -18.77 -2.30 -3.49
CA PHE A 63 -19.07 -3.47 -2.66
C PHE A 63 -20.24 -3.15 -1.73
N ILE A 64 -21.38 -3.80 -1.93
CA ILE A 64 -22.59 -3.65 -1.10
C ILE A 64 -22.82 -4.96 -0.33
N PRO A 65 -22.62 -5.00 1.00
CA PRO A 65 -22.66 -6.25 1.77
C PRO A 65 -23.95 -7.05 1.61
N VAL A 66 -25.10 -6.39 1.63
CA VAL A 66 -26.41 -7.05 1.60
C VAL A 66 -26.62 -7.91 0.35
N LEU A 67 -25.95 -7.59 -0.78
CA LEU A 67 -26.06 -8.35 -2.02
C LEU A 67 -25.42 -9.75 -1.94
N TYR A 68 -24.57 -9.99 -0.94
CA TYR A 68 -23.91 -11.28 -0.71
C TYR A 68 -24.64 -12.16 0.32
N THR A 69 -25.81 -11.72 0.80
CA THR A 69 -26.65 -12.50 1.75
C THR A 69 -27.47 -13.60 1.07
N GLY A 70 -27.54 -13.59 -0.26
CA GLY A 70 -28.39 -14.50 -1.05
C GLY A 70 -29.85 -14.05 -1.18
N GLN A 71 -30.22 -12.89 -0.62
CA GLN A 71 -31.61 -12.40 -0.64
C GLN A 71 -32.02 -11.71 -1.97
N TYR A 72 -31.05 -11.27 -2.78
CA TYR A 72 -31.29 -10.41 -3.95
C TYR A 72 -31.17 -11.13 -5.31
N GLY A 73 -31.20 -12.46 -5.30
CA GLY A 73 -31.06 -13.27 -6.51
C GLY A 73 -29.65 -13.24 -7.10
N PHE A 74 -29.53 -13.73 -8.34
CA PHE A 74 -28.26 -13.86 -9.04
C PHE A 74 -27.91 -12.57 -9.81
N ASP A 75 -26.68 -12.08 -9.64
CA ASP A 75 -26.13 -10.92 -10.33
C ASP A 75 -24.66 -11.20 -10.74
N TRP A 76 -24.31 -11.00 -12.02
CA TRP A 76 -22.94 -11.21 -12.49
C TRP A 76 -21.92 -10.29 -11.81
N PHE A 77 -22.34 -9.10 -11.37
CA PHE A 77 -21.44 -8.17 -10.69
C PHE A 77 -21.00 -8.63 -9.30
N LEU A 78 -21.62 -9.68 -8.73
CA LEU A 78 -21.16 -10.30 -7.47
C LEU A 78 -19.70 -10.80 -7.55
N PHE A 79 -19.20 -11.10 -8.75
CA PHE A 79 -17.81 -11.54 -8.93
C PHE A 79 -16.82 -10.39 -9.14
N THR A 80 -17.29 -9.22 -9.58
CA THR A 80 -16.43 -8.06 -9.92
C THR A 80 -16.39 -7.01 -8.83
N ARG A 81 -17.53 -6.75 -8.15
CA ARG A 81 -17.65 -5.79 -7.04
C ARG A 81 -16.58 -5.94 -5.94
N PRO A 82 -16.16 -7.15 -5.53
CA PRO A 82 -15.08 -7.31 -4.53
C PRO A 82 -13.72 -6.78 -4.98
N PHE A 83 -13.56 -6.45 -6.28
CA PHE A 83 -12.34 -5.90 -6.85
C PHE A 83 -12.54 -4.46 -7.35
N THR A 84 -13.65 -4.17 -8.03
CA THR A 84 -13.91 -2.87 -8.66
C THR A 84 -14.09 -1.75 -7.64
N TYR A 85 -14.60 -2.06 -6.44
CA TYR A 85 -14.82 -1.08 -5.39
C TYR A 85 -13.54 -0.31 -5.04
N ALA A 86 -12.38 -0.97 -5.13
CA ALA A 86 -11.08 -0.39 -4.80
C ALA A 86 -10.65 0.74 -5.74
N PHE A 87 -11.29 0.88 -6.91
CA PHE A 87 -10.96 1.91 -7.90
C PHE A 87 -11.94 3.10 -7.87
N MET A 88 -13.06 2.96 -7.17
CA MET A 88 -14.09 4.00 -7.06
C MET A 88 -13.84 4.91 -5.86
N HIS A 89 -14.17 6.20 -5.97
CA HIS A 89 -13.97 7.17 -4.90
C HIS A 89 -15.15 8.14 -4.80
N GLY A 90 -15.62 8.39 -3.57
CA GLY A 90 -16.78 9.23 -3.30
C GLY A 90 -16.53 10.75 -3.32
N GLY A 91 -15.28 11.21 -3.42
CA GLY A 91 -14.96 12.63 -3.39
C GLY A 91 -13.49 12.92 -3.64
N PHE A 92 -13.17 14.20 -3.91
CA PHE A 92 -11.82 14.62 -4.29
C PHE A 92 -10.78 14.38 -3.19
N ALA A 93 -11.07 14.74 -1.95
CA ALA A 93 -10.14 14.52 -0.84
C ALA A 93 -9.91 13.01 -0.61
N HIS A 94 -10.96 12.19 -0.76
CA HIS A 94 -10.87 10.74 -0.64
C HIS A 94 -9.87 10.15 -1.65
N ILE A 95 -10.01 10.47 -2.94
CA ILE A 95 -9.06 9.99 -3.95
C ILE A 95 -7.66 10.56 -3.73
N ALA A 96 -7.53 11.87 -3.44
CA ALA A 96 -6.23 12.51 -3.25
C ALA A 96 -5.42 11.84 -2.13
N ILE A 97 -6.05 11.62 -0.97
CA ILE A 97 -5.43 10.95 0.19
C ILE A 97 -5.04 9.51 -0.18
N ASN A 98 -5.93 8.75 -0.84
CA ASN A 98 -5.61 7.39 -1.27
C ASN A 98 -4.43 7.35 -2.25
N MET A 99 -4.36 8.26 -3.22
CA MET A 99 -3.26 8.26 -4.20
C MET A 99 -1.92 8.63 -3.55
N VAL A 100 -1.90 9.55 -2.59
CA VAL A 100 -0.69 9.87 -1.81
C VAL A 100 -0.21 8.66 -1.03
N TRP A 101 -1.09 7.98 -0.30
CA TRP A 101 -0.72 6.80 0.49
C TRP A 101 -0.36 5.59 -0.39
N LEU A 102 -1.05 5.41 -1.51
CA LEU A 102 -0.73 4.39 -2.50
C LEU A 102 0.66 4.64 -3.10
N ALA A 103 1.01 5.88 -3.42
CA ALA A 103 2.35 6.22 -3.89
C ALA A 103 3.41 5.97 -2.79
N ALA A 104 3.11 6.37 -1.55
CA ALA A 104 4.05 6.27 -0.42
C ALA A 104 4.36 4.82 -0.01
N PHE A 105 3.34 3.97 0.12
CA PHE A 105 3.51 2.57 0.56
C PHE A 105 3.56 1.58 -0.59
N GLY A 106 2.84 1.85 -1.68
CA GLY A 106 2.77 0.97 -2.84
C GLY A 106 4.07 0.97 -3.63
N SER A 107 4.74 2.11 -3.80
CA SER A 107 5.99 2.17 -4.58
C SER A 107 7.12 1.29 -4.04
N PRO A 108 7.53 1.42 -2.76
CA PRO A 108 8.58 0.56 -2.23
C PRO A 108 8.16 -0.91 -2.20
N LEU A 109 6.88 -1.20 -1.94
CA LEU A 109 6.38 -2.57 -1.96
C LEU A 109 6.36 -3.16 -3.38
N ALA A 110 5.96 -2.39 -4.39
CA ALA A 110 5.97 -2.82 -5.79
C ALA A 110 7.38 -3.06 -6.31
N ASN A 111 8.35 -2.22 -5.91
CA ASN A 111 9.77 -2.46 -6.21
C ASN A 111 10.27 -3.77 -5.59
N ARG A 112 9.82 -4.08 -4.37
CA ARG A 112 10.20 -5.31 -3.65
C ARG A 112 9.55 -6.57 -4.24
N LEU A 113 8.26 -6.53 -4.50
CA LEU A 113 7.47 -7.69 -4.95
C LEU A 113 7.55 -7.93 -6.47
N GLY A 114 7.84 -6.87 -7.24
CA GLY A 114 7.65 -6.82 -8.67
C GLY A 114 6.18 -6.66 -9.07
N ALA A 115 5.94 -6.24 -10.32
CA ALA A 115 4.62 -5.80 -10.80
C ALA A 115 3.49 -6.82 -10.58
N LEU A 116 3.67 -8.07 -11.03
CA LEU A 116 2.62 -9.09 -10.95
C LEU A 116 2.25 -9.43 -9.51
N ARG A 117 3.25 -9.66 -8.64
CA ARG A 117 2.99 -10.03 -7.25
C ARG A 117 2.41 -8.88 -6.46
N PHE A 118 2.79 -7.65 -6.78
CA PHE A 118 2.16 -6.46 -6.22
C PHE A 118 0.69 -6.33 -6.65
N ALA A 119 0.37 -6.60 -7.92
CA ALA A 119 -1.02 -6.58 -8.38
C ALA A 119 -1.88 -7.65 -7.67
N VAL A 120 -1.35 -8.87 -7.51
CA VAL A 120 -2.05 -9.93 -6.74
C VAL A 120 -2.14 -9.54 -5.26
N PHE A 121 -1.10 -8.96 -4.67
CA PHE A 121 -1.12 -8.46 -3.29
C PHE A 121 -2.21 -7.38 -3.09
N PHE A 122 -2.33 -6.44 -4.02
CA PHE A 122 -3.37 -5.41 -4.02
C PHE A 122 -4.76 -6.05 -4.05
N ALA A 123 -4.99 -7.02 -4.94
CA ALA A 123 -6.27 -7.72 -5.05
C ALA A 123 -6.60 -8.52 -3.79
N VAL A 124 -5.64 -9.29 -3.25
CA VAL A 124 -5.86 -10.14 -2.06
C VAL A 124 -6.13 -9.30 -0.82
N THR A 125 -5.41 -8.19 -0.62
CA THR A 125 -5.65 -7.31 0.55
C THR A 125 -6.95 -6.53 0.40
N GLY A 126 -7.35 -6.14 -0.81
CA GLY A 126 -8.69 -5.61 -1.09
C GLY A 126 -9.81 -6.62 -0.81
N LEU A 127 -9.65 -7.87 -1.25
CA LEU A 127 -10.60 -8.94 -0.95
C LEU A 127 -10.73 -9.21 0.57
N ALA A 128 -9.61 -9.25 1.29
CA ALA A 128 -9.63 -9.42 2.73
C ALA A 128 -10.31 -8.25 3.45
N SER A 129 -10.15 -7.03 2.93
CA SER A 129 -10.82 -5.83 3.40
C SER A 129 -12.34 -5.96 3.30
N VAL A 130 -12.89 -6.25 2.12
CA VAL A 130 -14.35 -6.44 1.96
C VAL A 130 -14.87 -7.69 2.66
N GLY A 131 -14.06 -8.74 2.76
CA GLY A 131 -14.40 -9.96 3.49
C GLY A 131 -14.60 -9.71 4.99
N LEU A 132 -13.71 -8.95 5.64
CA LEU A 132 -13.90 -8.57 7.05
C LEU A 132 -15.08 -7.61 7.22
N PHE A 133 -15.23 -6.63 6.33
CA PHE A 133 -16.34 -5.70 6.38
C PHE A 133 -17.69 -6.42 6.29
N TRP A 134 -17.83 -7.36 5.34
CA TRP A 134 -19.03 -8.18 5.19
C TRP A 134 -19.28 -9.08 6.40
N ALA A 135 -18.24 -9.68 6.99
CA ALA A 135 -18.40 -10.52 8.17
C ALA A 135 -18.94 -9.75 9.39
N MET A 136 -18.66 -8.44 9.47
CA MET A 136 -19.16 -7.58 10.54
C MET A 136 -20.52 -6.94 10.22
N HIS A 137 -20.77 -6.63 8.95
CA HIS A 137 -21.96 -5.91 8.49
C HIS A 137 -22.66 -6.61 7.31
N PRO A 138 -23.09 -7.88 7.44
CA PRO A 138 -23.59 -8.66 6.30
C PRO A 138 -24.88 -8.09 5.69
N TYR A 139 -25.68 -7.39 6.49
CA TYR A 139 -26.93 -6.75 6.06
C TYR A 139 -26.78 -5.25 5.78
N GLY A 140 -25.55 -4.74 5.71
CA GLY A 140 -25.29 -3.34 5.39
C GLY A 140 -25.68 -3.00 3.95
N GLU A 141 -26.44 -1.92 3.77
CA GLU A 141 -26.86 -1.41 2.46
C GLU A 141 -25.92 -0.33 1.91
N ALA A 142 -25.05 0.23 2.75
CA ALA A 142 -24.16 1.31 2.35
C ALA A 142 -23.09 0.79 1.37
N PRO A 143 -22.91 1.45 0.20
CA PRO A 143 -21.88 1.07 -0.76
C PRO A 143 -20.48 1.41 -0.22
N LEU A 144 -19.61 0.41 -0.19
CA LEU A 144 -18.20 0.56 0.13
C LEU A 144 -17.39 0.83 -1.15
N VAL A 145 -16.60 1.90 -1.14
CA VAL A 145 -15.69 2.28 -2.25
C VAL A 145 -14.35 2.77 -1.69
N GLY A 146 -13.29 2.63 -2.47
CA GLY A 146 -11.98 3.21 -2.20
C GLY A 146 -10.85 2.19 -2.08
N ALA A 147 -9.65 2.60 -2.51
CA ALA A 147 -8.44 1.78 -2.47
C ALA A 147 -7.88 1.57 -1.04
N SER A 148 -8.45 2.25 -0.04
CA SER A 148 -7.91 2.36 1.32
C SER A 148 -7.75 1.02 2.04
N GLY A 149 -8.59 0.03 1.75
CA GLY A 149 -8.43 -1.35 2.26
C GLY A 149 -7.14 -2.01 1.78
N ALA A 150 -6.87 -1.96 0.47
CA ALA A 150 -5.64 -2.49 -0.10
C ALA A 150 -4.40 -1.68 0.37
N ILE A 151 -4.52 -0.36 0.46
CA ILE A 151 -3.47 0.52 1.01
C ILE A 151 -3.16 0.17 2.47
N SER A 152 -4.19 -0.13 3.28
CA SER A 152 -4.01 -0.60 4.66
C SER A 152 -3.24 -1.93 4.69
N GLY A 153 -3.47 -2.81 3.72
CA GLY A 153 -2.63 -3.99 3.51
C GLY A 153 -1.17 -3.66 3.23
N MET A 154 -0.90 -2.65 2.40
CA MET A 154 0.48 -2.19 2.15
C MET A 154 1.13 -1.62 3.41
N MET A 155 0.38 -0.90 4.25
CA MET A 155 0.83 -0.42 5.56
C MET A 155 1.15 -1.59 6.52
N GLY A 156 0.31 -2.63 6.52
CA GLY A 156 0.57 -3.87 7.27
C GLY A 156 1.83 -4.58 6.80
N ALA A 157 2.03 -4.71 5.50
CA ALA A 157 3.26 -5.25 4.93
C ALA A 157 4.49 -4.38 5.29
N ALA A 158 4.38 -3.05 5.19
CA ALA A 158 5.44 -2.11 5.50
C ALA A 158 5.94 -2.24 6.95
N ALA A 159 5.03 -2.47 7.91
CA ALA A 159 5.37 -2.70 9.31
C ALA A 159 6.29 -3.93 9.50
N ARG A 160 6.25 -4.92 8.60
CA ARG A 160 7.10 -6.12 8.63
C ARG A 160 8.54 -5.85 8.17
N PHE A 161 8.82 -4.69 7.59
CA PHE A 161 10.17 -4.23 7.25
C PHE A 161 10.77 -3.28 8.30
N GLY A 162 10.06 -3.03 9.40
CA GLY A 162 10.58 -2.24 10.53
C GLY A 162 10.74 -0.75 10.26
N PHE A 163 10.32 -0.26 9.08
CA PHE A 163 10.60 1.08 8.57
C PHE A 163 12.09 1.45 8.59
N HIS A 164 12.98 0.46 8.49
CA HIS A 164 14.41 0.69 8.35
C HIS A 164 14.70 1.27 6.96
N THR A 165 14.59 2.59 6.83
CA THR A 165 15.19 3.33 5.73
C THR A 165 16.58 3.79 6.15
N ASP A 166 17.58 3.00 5.79
CA ASP A 166 18.98 3.39 5.91
C ASP A 166 19.28 4.45 4.84
N ARG A 167 18.83 5.69 5.09
CA ARG A 167 18.90 6.82 4.15
C ARG A 167 20.34 7.24 3.82
N SER A 168 21.30 6.91 4.68
CA SER A 168 22.73 7.18 4.46
C SER A 168 23.34 6.28 3.39
N ALA A 169 22.74 5.12 3.10
CA ALA A 169 23.31 4.11 2.20
C ALA A 169 22.64 4.04 0.81
N GLY A 170 21.70 4.94 0.49
CA GLY A 170 20.96 4.88 -0.79
C GLY A 170 20.11 3.62 -0.96
N LYS A 171 19.85 2.87 0.12
CA LYS A 171 19.09 1.61 0.07
C LYS A 171 17.60 1.91 -0.18
N ALA A 172 16.98 1.17 -1.09
CA ALA A 172 15.55 1.25 -1.36
C ALA A 172 14.73 1.10 -0.07
N ALA A 173 13.64 1.86 0.07
CA ALA A 173 12.70 1.66 1.17
C ALA A 173 12.20 0.21 1.14
N PHE A 174 12.21 -0.46 2.30
CA PHE A 174 11.99 -1.91 2.49
C PHE A 174 13.11 -2.83 1.99
N ALA A 175 14.34 -2.33 1.89
CA ALA A 175 15.53 -3.18 1.78
C ALA A 175 15.75 -3.96 3.10
N GLY A 176 16.01 -5.27 2.98
CA GLY A 176 16.27 -6.16 4.11
C GLY A 176 15.26 -7.32 4.26
N PRO A 177 15.46 -8.18 5.26
CA PRO A 177 14.61 -9.34 5.49
C PRO A 177 13.23 -8.95 6.05
N VAL A 178 12.21 -9.71 5.68
CA VAL A 178 10.89 -9.64 6.33
C VAL A 178 11.02 -10.11 7.78
N LEU A 179 10.99 -9.16 8.72
CA LEU A 179 11.22 -9.39 10.15
C LEU A 179 10.19 -10.37 10.71
N PRO A 180 10.48 -11.19 11.73
CA PRO A 180 9.46 -12.00 12.43
C PRO A 180 8.57 -11.09 13.32
N VAL A 181 7.33 -11.53 13.59
CA VAL A 181 6.33 -10.72 14.30
C VAL A 181 6.81 -10.32 15.70
N SER A 182 7.51 -11.23 16.39
CA SER A 182 8.10 -10.98 17.71
C SER A 182 9.11 -9.83 17.71
N ILE A 183 9.89 -9.65 16.63
CA ILE A 183 10.83 -8.54 16.50
C ILE A 183 10.09 -7.24 16.16
N VAL A 184 9.10 -7.33 15.26
CA VAL A 184 8.28 -6.17 14.88
C VAL A 184 7.59 -5.55 16.12
N LEU A 185 6.99 -6.38 16.98
CA LEU A 185 6.31 -5.93 18.20
C LEU A 185 7.24 -5.41 19.30
N ARG A 186 8.57 -5.63 19.17
CA ARG A 186 9.58 -5.03 20.07
C ARG A 186 10.13 -3.71 19.53
N SER A 187 9.91 -3.41 18.24
CA SER A 187 10.35 -2.15 17.63
C SER A 187 9.45 -1.01 18.06
N ARG A 188 10.00 -0.07 18.84
CA ARG A 188 9.26 1.12 19.32
C ARG A 188 8.64 1.91 18.16
N GLY A 189 9.40 2.14 17.09
CA GLY A 189 8.91 2.89 15.94
C GLY A 189 7.73 2.22 15.24
N VAL A 190 7.79 0.90 15.07
CA VAL A 190 6.67 0.16 14.46
C VAL A 190 5.47 0.13 15.39
N VAL A 191 5.65 -0.13 16.68
CA VAL A 191 4.53 -0.15 17.63
C VAL A 191 3.83 1.21 17.70
N ILE A 192 4.58 2.31 17.70
CA ILE A 192 4.02 3.67 17.63
C ILE A 192 3.22 3.85 16.33
N PHE A 193 3.78 3.44 15.19
CA PHE A 193 3.05 3.48 13.92
C PHE A 193 1.75 2.67 13.96
N LEU A 194 1.78 1.42 14.45
CA LEU A 194 0.61 0.55 14.57
C LEU A 194 -0.46 1.18 15.47
N ALA A 195 -0.05 1.74 16.62
CA ALA A 195 -0.94 2.40 17.55
C ALA A 195 -1.57 3.66 16.95
N MET A 196 -0.75 4.54 16.35
CA MET A 196 -1.24 5.76 15.69
C MET A 196 -2.17 5.44 14.52
N TRP A 197 -1.81 4.47 13.68
CA TRP A 197 -2.63 4.01 12.58
C TRP A 197 -3.99 3.50 13.08
N MET A 198 -4.01 2.65 14.12
CA MET A 198 -5.25 2.15 14.71
C MET A 198 -6.09 3.28 15.31
N ILE A 199 -5.47 4.22 16.04
CA ILE A 199 -6.17 5.37 16.64
C ILE A 199 -6.81 6.23 15.56
N ILE A 200 -6.06 6.58 14.51
CA ILE A 200 -6.58 7.38 13.40
C ILE A 200 -7.69 6.62 12.68
N ASN A 201 -7.51 5.32 12.42
CA ASN A 201 -8.51 4.48 11.77
C ASN A 201 -9.83 4.43 12.54
N LEU A 202 -9.77 4.24 13.86
CA LEU A 202 -10.96 4.23 14.71
C LEU A 202 -11.57 5.62 14.88
N ALA A 203 -10.74 6.67 15.01
CA ALA A 203 -11.23 8.03 15.14
C ALA A 203 -11.99 8.47 13.87
N THR A 204 -11.46 8.18 12.69
CA THR A 204 -12.14 8.54 11.43
C THR A 204 -13.38 7.68 11.19
N GLY A 205 -13.37 6.40 11.57
CA GLY A 205 -14.53 5.51 11.45
C GLY A 205 -15.67 5.79 12.45
N LEU A 206 -15.35 6.01 13.73
CA LEU A 206 -16.35 6.15 14.80
C LEU A 206 -16.80 7.60 15.02
N LEU A 207 -15.94 8.57 14.77
CA LEU A 207 -16.22 9.98 15.05
C LEU A 207 -16.48 10.80 13.77
N GLY A 208 -16.28 10.21 12.59
CA GLY A 208 -16.53 10.88 11.31
C GLY A 208 -15.58 12.05 10.99
N PHE A 209 -14.43 12.15 11.67
CA PHE A 209 -13.49 13.27 11.55
C PHE A 209 -12.60 13.24 10.29
N ALA A 210 -12.98 12.54 9.23
CA ALA A 210 -12.17 12.52 8.02
C ALA A 210 -12.40 13.78 7.17
N PRO A 211 -11.36 14.61 6.94
CA PRO A 211 -11.52 15.81 6.15
C PRO A 211 -11.89 15.47 4.69
N GLY A 212 -13.00 16.02 4.21
CA GLY A 212 -13.40 15.96 2.81
C GLY A 212 -13.96 14.60 2.32
N THR A 213 -14.46 13.76 3.22
CA THR A 213 -15.19 12.54 2.87
C THR A 213 -16.66 12.65 3.26
N ASP A 214 -17.56 12.64 2.26
CA ASP A 214 -19.01 12.60 2.47
C ASP A 214 -19.46 11.14 2.67
N GLY A 215 -19.20 10.57 3.85
CA GLY A 215 -19.60 9.19 4.16
C GLY A 215 -18.92 8.61 5.40
N GLN A 216 -19.50 7.55 5.97
CA GLN A 216 -18.87 6.80 7.06
C GLN A 216 -17.67 6.00 6.53
N ILE A 217 -16.56 6.07 7.24
CA ILE A 217 -15.36 5.30 6.90
C ILE A 217 -15.49 3.89 7.48
N ALA A 218 -15.40 2.90 6.61
CA ALA A 218 -15.38 1.48 6.95
C ALA A 218 -14.03 1.09 7.58
N TRP A 219 -13.81 1.49 8.83
CA TRP A 219 -12.59 1.22 9.58
C TRP A 219 -12.30 -0.28 9.72
N GLU A 220 -13.33 -1.12 9.72
CA GLU A 220 -13.23 -2.59 9.72
C GLU A 220 -12.59 -3.10 8.43
N ALA A 221 -12.94 -2.50 7.30
CA ALA A 221 -12.37 -2.85 6.00
C ALA A 221 -10.84 -2.60 5.99
N HIS A 222 -10.41 -1.48 6.55
CA HIS A 222 -8.99 -1.17 6.72
C HIS A 222 -8.26 -2.21 7.58
N ILE A 223 -8.88 -2.69 8.67
CA ILE A 223 -8.32 -3.76 9.50
C ILE A 223 -8.14 -5.06 8.71
N GLY A 224 -9.14 -5.44 7.90
CA GLY A 224 -9.10 -6.66 7.10
C GLY A 224 -7.94 -6.65 6.12
N GLY A 225 -7.79 -5.54 5.39
CA GLY A 225 -6.65 -5.33 4.50
C GLY A 225 -5.31 -5.34 5.25
N PHE A 226 -5.22 -4.62 6.36
CA PHE A 226 -4.01 -4.54 7.19
C PHE A 226 -3.53 -5.91 7.67
N ILE A 227 -4.43 -6.72 8.25
CA ILE A 227 -4.12 -8.06 8.75
C ILE A 227 -3.62 -8.95 7.61
N ALA A 228 -4.32 -8.95 6.47
CA ALA A 228 -3.91 -9.74 5.32
C ALA A 228 -2.52 -9.34 4.79
N GLY A 229 -2.23 -8.04 4.73
CA GLY A 229 -0.91 -7.56 4.33
C GLY A 229 0.19 -7.91 5.34
N PHE A 230 -0.06 -7.69 6.63
CA PHE A 230 0.92 -7.92 7.71
C PHE A 230 1.32 -9.39 7.82
N PHE A 231 0.34 -10.30 7.82
CA PHE A 231 0.63 -11.74 7.95
C PHE A 231 0.93 -12.40 6.61
N GLY A 232 0.35 -11.90 5.52
CA GLY A 232 0.44 -12.55 4.21
C GLY A 232 1.58 -12.12 3.31
N LEU A 233 2.30 -11.04 3.64
CA LEU A 233 3.43 -10.53 2.85
C LEU A 233 4.42 -11.61 2.38
N ARG A 234 4.72 -12.60 3.23
CA ARG A 234 5.73 -13.64 2.93
C ARG A 234 5.39 -14.50 1.71
N TRP A 235 4.11 -14.64 1.36
CA TRP A 235 3.70 -15.39 0.16
C TRP A 235 4.00 -14.64 -1.14
N PHE A 236 4.19 -13.32 -1.06
CA PHE A 236 4.45 -12.46 -2.22
C PHE A 236 5.92 -12.08 -2.34
N ASP A 237 6.66 -12.09 -1.23
CA ASP A 237 8.05 -11.63 -1.18
C ASP A 237 8.95 -12.42 -2.14
N ARG A 238 9.84 -11.71 -2.85
CA ARG A 238 10.82 -12.32 -3.76
C ARG A 238 12.05 -12.87 -3.03
N GLY A 239 12.11 -12.72 -1.71
CA GLY A 239 13.27 -13.10 -0.91
C GLY A 239 14.32 -12.01 -0.89
N TRP A 240 14.94 -11.80 0.26
CA TRP A 240 16.10 -10.91 0.39
C TRP A 240 17.34 -11.74 0.10
N GLN A 241 18.11 -11.35 -0.90
CA GLN A 241 19.45 -11.88 -1.10
C GLN A 241 20.40 -10.91 -0.41
N ALA A 242 21.06 -11.37 0.65
CA ALA A 242 22.08 -10.57 1.32
C ALA A 242 23.21 -10.24 0.33
N PRO A 243 23.73 -9.01 0.30
CA PRO A 243 24.92 -8.70 -0.46
C PRO A 243 26.07 -9.64 -0.08
N GLU A 244 26.87 -10.05 -1.05
CA GLU A 244 27.92 -11.06 -0.89
C GLU A 244 28.90 -10.72 0.25
N TRP A 245 29.21 -9.44 0.45
CA TRP A 245 30.07 -8.96 1.55
C TRP A 245 29.47 -9.18 2.97
N GLU A 246 28.14 -9.19 3.11
CA GLU A 246 27.46 -9.47 4.39
C GLU A 246 27.51 -10.97 4.75
N SER A 247 27.80 -11.82 3.75
CA SER A 247 27.96 -13.27 3.92
C SER A 247 29.41 -13.67 4.25
N LEU A 248 30.39 -12.88 3.81
CA LEU A 248 31.82 -13.09 4.07
C LEU A 248 32.20 -12.81 5.54
N ASP A 249 31.49 -11.91 6.21
CA ASP A 249 31.72 -11.60 7.65
C ASP A 249 31.14 -12.67 8.61
N ARG A 250 30.53 -13.73 8.09
CA ARG A 250 29.94 -14.83 8.89
C ARG A 250 30.71 -16.15 8.83
N THR A 251 31.85 -16.19 8.14
CA THR A 251 32.77 -17.35 8.07
C THR A 251 34.07 -17.07 8.80
#